data_AF-N0B6J4-F1
#
_entry.id   AF-N0B6J4-F1
#
_cell.length_a   1.000
_cell.length_b   1.000
_cell.length_c   1.000
_cell.angle_alpha   90.00
_cell.angle_beta   90.00
_cell.angle_gamma   90.00
#
_symmetry.space_group_name_H-M   'P 1'
#
loop_
_entity.id
_entity.type
_entity.pdbx_description
1 polymer ?
#
loop_
_entity_poly.entity_id
_entity_poly.type
_entity_poly.pdbx_seq_one_letter_code
_entity_poly.pdbx_strand_id
1 'polypeptide(L)' 'MNDKDIKEVKEFPAMSPSEDFAYYAEKFPACFFYIACSPKGVENPYFNHDPKFDIDEDALLVATKAVGQVVCSYYYLD' A
#
# COMPACT_ATOMS: atom_id res chain seq x y z
N MET A 1 4.09 10.26 -13.43
CA MET A 1 2.75 10.88 -13.28
C MET A 1 2.70 11.74 -12.01
N ASN A 2 2.06 12.92 -12.05
CA ASN A 2 1.78 13.75 -10.87
C ASN A 2 0.30 13.55 -10.47
N ASP A 3 0.01 12.53 -9.65
CA ASP A 3 -1.33 12.33 -9.12
C ASP A 3 -1.49 13.04 -7.78
N LYS A 4 -2.52 13.88 -7.65
CA LYS A 4 -2.78 14.68 -6.46
C LYS A 4 -3.10 13.86 -5.21
N ASP A 5 -3.55 12.61 -5.38
CA ASP A 5 -3.96 11.74 -4.27
C ASP A 5 -2.78 10.87 -3.77
N ILE A 6 -1.73 10.67 -4.59
CA ILE A 6 -0.48 10.01 -4.19
C ILE A 6 0.53 11.08 -3.78
N LYS A 7 0.60 11.35 -2.48
CA LYS A 7 1.38 12.48 -1.92
C LYS A 7 2.84 12.16 -1.64
N GLU A 8 3.16 10.91 -1.30
CA GLU A 8 4.49 10.47 -0.92
C GLU A 8 4.67 8.99 -1.27
N VAL A 9 5.86 8.63 -1.76
CA VAL A 9 6.34 7.26 -1.86
C VAL A 9 7.69 7.21 -1.18
N LYS A 10 7.85 6.29 -0.22
CA LYS A 10 9.09 6.14 0.55
C LYS A 10 9.35 4.69 0.89
N GLU A 11 10.62 4.38 1.15
CA GLU A 11 10.99 3.09 1.73
C GLU A 11 10.34 2.94 3.12
N PHE A 12 9.82 1.74 3.37
CA PHE A 12 9.20 1.39 4.63
C PHE A 12 10.01 0.27 5.28
N PRO A 13 10.26 0.31 6.61
CA PRO A 13 11.01 -0.73 7.28
C PRO A 13 10.31 -2.10 7.18
N ALA A 14 11.08 -3.16 7.33
CA ALA A 14 10.52 -4.51 7.41
C ALA A 14 9.53 -4.60 8.58
N MET A 15 8.40 -5.26 8.34
CA MET A 15 7.36 -5.49 9.33
C MET A 15 7.42 -6.93 9.85
N SER A 16 6.95 -7.15 11.07
CA SER A 16 6.90 -8.48 11.69
C SER A 16 5.85 -9.47 11.14
N PRO A 17 4.70 -9.05 10.55
CA PRO A 17 3.73 -9.99 10.00
C PRO A 17 4.32 -10.82 8.86
N SER A 18 4.00 -12.11 8.84
CA SER A 18 4.27 -12.98 7.70
C SER A 18 3.20 -12.77 6.62
N GLU A 19 3.60 -12.87 5.36
CA GLU A 19 2.74 -12.63 4.20
C GLU A 19 3.05 -13.68 3.11
N ASP A 20 2.03 -14.32 2.56
CA ASP A 20 2.21 -15.38 1.57
C ASP A 20 2.62 -14.84 0.19
N PHE A 21 2.52 -13.51 -0.01
CA PHE A 21 3.08 -12.82 -1.17
C PHE A 21 4.57 -13.14 -1.39
N ALA A 22 5.30 -13.46 -0.32
CA ALA A 22 6.70 -13.88 -0.38
C ALA A 22 6.94 -15.04 -1.37
N TYR A 23 5.99 -15.96 -1.53
CA TYR A 23 6.11 -17.07 -2.49
C TYR A 23 6.08 -16.60 -3.96
N TYR A 24 5.48 -15.45 -4.26
CA TYR A 24 5.61 -14.83 -5.59
C TYR A 24 6.97 -14.17 -5.76
N ALA A 25 7.48 -13.51 -4.73
CA ALA A 25 8.79 -12.86 -4.73
C ALA A 25 9.96 -13.87 -4.87
N GLU A 26 9.78 -15.12 -4.47
CA GLU A 26 10.74 -16.21 -4.74
C GLU A 26 10.85 -16.57 -6.23
N LYS A 27 9.80 -16.31 -7.02
CA LYS A 27 9.69 -16.79 -8.41
C LYS A 27 9.91 -15.70 -9.45
N PHE A 28 9.59 -14.46 -9.12
CA PHE A 28 9.66 -13.33 -10.05
C PHE A 28 10.25 -12.10 -9.35
N PRO A 29 10.87 -11.17 -10.09
CA PRO A 29 11.13 -9.83 -9.57
C PRO A 29 9.81 -9.23 -9.09
N ALA A 30 9.70 -9.01 -7.79
CA ALA A 30 8.46 -8.57 -7.15
C ALA A 30 8.71 -7.33 -6.31
N CYS A 31 7.67 -6.51 -6.17
CA CYS A 31 7.63 -5.38 -5.27
C CYS A 31 6.37 -5.51 -4.42
N PHE A 32 6.55 -5.57 -3.10
CA PHE A 32 5.46 -5.46 -2.13
C PHE A 32 5.56 -4.07 -1.51
N PHE A 33 4.46 -3.31 -1.52
CA PHE A 33 4.41 -1.98 -0.94
C PHE A 33 3.16 -1.80 -0.10
N TYR A 34 3.26 -0.93 0.89
CA TYR A 34 2.17 -0.64 1.81
C TYR A 34 1.38 0.58 1.38
N ILE A 35 0.07 0.53 1.58
CA ILE A 35 -0.80 1.71 1.51
C ILE A 35 -1.11 2.12 2.94
N ALA A 36 -0.65 3.31 3.34
CA ALA A 36 -0.98 3.87 4.64
C ALA A 36 -2.49 4.14 4.69
N CYS A 37 -3.16 3.57 5.70
CA CYS A 37 -4.62 3.64 5.84
C CYS A 37 -5.05 3.94 7.28
N SER A 38 -4.18 4.53 8.11
CA SER A 38 -4.51 4.89 9.49
C SER A 38 -5.77 5.78 9.53
N PRO A 39 -6.77 5.46 10.36
CA PRO A 39 -7.99 6.26 10.49
C PRO A 39 -7.72 7.73 10.82
N LYS A 40 -8.53 8.62 10.23
CA LYS A 40 -8.40 10.07 10.43
C LYS A 40 -8.64 10.43 11.89
N GLY A 41 -7.72 11.23 12.46
CA GLY A 41 -7.85 11.75 13.83
C GLY A 41 -7.58 10.73 14.94
N VAL A 42 -7.06 9.55 14.61
CA VAL A 42 -6.71 8.52 15.59
C VAL A 42 -5.20 8.51 15.82
N GLU A 43 -4.77 8.91 17.02
CA GLU A 43 -3.34 8.97 17.39
C GLU A 43 -2.70 7.58 17.51
N ASN A 44 -3.44 6.61 18.07
CA ASN A 44 -2.98 5.24 18.30
C ASN A 44 -3.96 4.24 17.66
N PRO A 45 -3.85 3.98 16.34
CA PRO A 45 -4.75 3.08 15.65
C PRO A 45 -4.56 1.63 16.09
N TYR A 46 -5.66 0.88 16.14
CA TYR A 46 -5.62 -0.57 16.31
C TYR A 46 -4.96 -1.21 15.08
N PHE A 47 -4.13 -2.24 15.29
CA PHE A 47 -3.44 -2.94 14.21
C PHE A 47 -4.32 -4.00 13.55
N ASN A 48 -3.90 -4.47 12.37
CA ASN A 48 -4.53 -5.59 11.69
C ASN A 48 -4.67 -6.80 12.65
N HIS A 49 -5.79 -7.51 12.56
CA HIS A 49 -6.26 -8.58 13.46
C HIS A 49 -6.89 -8.15 14.80
N ASP A 50 -6.95 -6.87 15.15
CA ASP A 50 -7.76 -6.42 16.29
C ASP A 50 -9.25 -6.27 15.90
N PRO A 51 -10.22 -6.66 16.74
CA PRO A 51 -11.66 -6.48 16.45
C PRO A 51 -12.11 -5.02 16.33
N LYS A 52 -11.30 -4.06 16.78
CA LYS A 52 -11.54 -2.63 16.64
C LYS A 52 -10.71 -2.00 15.51
N PHE A 53 -10.04 -2.82 14.70
CA PHE A 53 -9.35 -2.35 13.51
C PHE A 53 -10.31 -1.58 12.62
N ASP A 54 -9.83 -0.43 12.13
CA ASP A 54 -10.55 0.46 11.24
C ASP A 54 -9.54 1.14 10.31
N ILE A 55 -10.01 1.72 9.21
CA ILE A 55 -9.16 2.35 8.19
C ILE A 55 -9.72 3.69 7.71
N ASP A 56 -8.84 4.53 7.14
CA ASP A 56 -9.27 5.63 6.28
C ASP A 56 -9.64 5.09 4.89
N GLU A 57 -10.95 5.08 4.56
CA GLU A 57 -11.45 4.55 3.29
C GLU A 57 -10.94 5.32 2.05
N ASP A 58 -10.47 6.57 2.19
CA ASP A 58 -9.83 7.31 1.09
C ASP A 58 -8.56 6.58 0.58
N ALA A 59 -7.95 5.74 1.42
CA ALA A 59 -6.81 4.91 1.06
C ALA A 59 -7.14 3.90 -0.07
N LEU A 60 -8.40 3.53 -0.26
CA LEU A 60 -8.83 2.65 -1.36
C LEU A 60 -8.61 3.29 -2.74
N LEU A 61 -8.84 4.61 -2.85
CA LEU A 61 -8.57 5.35 -4.07
C LEU A 61 -7.06 5.44 -4.33
N VAL A 62 -6.28 5.72 -3.28
CA VAL A 62 -4.81 5.76 -3.35
C VAL A 62 -4.26 4.40 -3.78
N ALA A 63 -4.74 3.31 -3.19
CA ALA A 63 -4.33 1.94 -3.53
C ALA A 63 -4.58 1.62 -5.00
N THR A 64 -5.79 1.90 -5.48
CA THR A 64 -6.18 1.66 -6.87
C THR A 64 -5.32 2.45 -7.85
N LYS A 65 -5.11 3.73 -7.56
CA LYS A 65 -4.26 4.60 -8.38
C LYS A 65 -2.80 4.15 -8.37
N ALA A 66 -2.26 3.80 -7.21
CA ALA A 66 -0.88 3.36 -7.08
C ALA A 66 -0.59 2.12 -7.95
N VAL A 67 -1.44 1.09 -7.86
CA VAL A 67 -1.32 -0.10 -8.71
C VAL A 67 -1.49 0.26 -10.19
N GLY A 68 -2.48 1.09 -10.53
CA GLY A 68 -2.71 1.55 -11.90
C GLY A 68 -1.51 2.28 -12.49
N GLN A 69 -0.86 3.16 -11.72
CA GLN A 69 0.35 3.87 -12.16
C GLN A 69 1.50 2.91 -12.39
N VAL A 70 1.74 1.95 -11.48
CA VAL A 70 2.78 0.93 -11.67
C VAL A 70 2.57 0.18 -12.98
N VAL A 71 1.33 -0.26 -13.26
CA VAL A 71 1.00 -0.97 -14.50
C VAL A 71 1.20 -0.08 -15.72
N CYS A 72 0.67 1.15 -15.72
CA CYS A 72 0.76 2.04 -16.87
C CYS A 72 2.22 2.41 -17.17
N SER A 73 2.99 2.80 -16.17
CA SER A 73 4.41 3.14 -16.35
C SER A 73 5.26 1.93 -16.75
N TYR A 74 4.97 0.72 -16.23
CA TYR A 74 5.70 -0.49 -16.64
C TYR A 74 5.50 -0.83 -18.12
N TYR A 75 4.31 -0.56 -18.66
CA TYR A 75 3.98 -0.81 -20.06
C TYR A 75 4.09 0.43 -20.96
N TYR A 76 4.62 1.55 -20.45
CA TYR A 76 4.75 2.82 -21.19
C TYR A 76 3.42 3.34 -21.77
N LEU A 77 2.36 3.26 -20.95
CA LEU A 77 1.00 3.70 -21.29
C LEU A 77 0.64 5.06 -20.68
N ASP A 78 1.60 5.73 -20.05
CA ASP A 78 1.48 6.97 -19.29
C ASP A 78 1.88 8.24 -20.05
#